data_AF-A0A0G1V763-F1
#
_entry.id   AF-A0A0G1V763-F1
#
_cell.length_a   1.000
_cell.length_b   1.000
_cell.length_c   1.000
_cell.angle_alpha   90.00
_cell.angle_beta   90.00
_cell.angle_gamma   90.00
#
_symmetry.space_group_name_H-M   'P 1'
#
loop_
_entity.id
_entity.type
_entity.pdbx_description
1 polymer ?
#
loop_
_entity_poly.entity_id
_entity_poly.type
_entity_poly.pdbx_seq_one_letter_code
_entity_poly.pdbx_strand_id
1 'polypeptide(L)' 'MEALAFGLTYALPALGAALGIGFIGAAALNALGRNPEKLSDIRTLMITAIVFADALAIIGIIVAFIARA' A
#
# COMPACT_ATOMS: atom_id res chain seq x y z
N MET A 1 -12.40 -24.95 4.87
CA MET A 1 -12.83 -23.54 4.96
C MET A 1 -11.73 -22.65 5.52
N GLU A 2 -10.84 -23.13 6.41
CA GLU A 2 -9.75 -22.34 7.00
C GLU A 2 -8.74 -21.77 6.01
N ALA A 3 -8.31 -22.53 5.00
CA ALA A 3 -7.36 -22.02 3.99
C ALA A 3 -7.93 -20.85 3.16
N LEU A 4 -9.24 -20.87 2.92
CA LEU A 4 -9.93 -19.83 2.16
C LEU A 4 -10.12 -18.57 3.02
N ALA A 5 -10.46 -18.74 4.31
CA ALA A 5 -10.48 -17.65 5.27
C ALA A 5 -9.10 -16.99 5.39
N PHE A 6 -8.04 -17.77 5.60
CA PHE A 6 -6.65 -17.29 5.68
C PHE A 6 -6.21 -16.52 4.43
N GLY A 7 -6.51 -17.06 3.24
CA GLY A 7 -6.18 -16.40 1.98
C GLY A 7 -6.89 -15.05 1.81
N LEU A 8 -8.15 -14.96 2.22
CA LEU A 8 -8.93 -13.72 2.15
C LEU A 8 -8.46 -12.66 3.15
N THR A 9 -8.02 -13.05 4.34
CA THR A 9 -7.49 -12.12 5.36
C THR A 9 -6.27 -11.35 4.87
N TYR A 10 -5.48 -11.96 3.97
CA TYR A 10 -4.35 -11.29 3.32
C TYR A 10 -4.74 -10.58 2.03
N ALA A 11 -5.52 -11.24 1.16
CA ALA A 11 -5.82 -10.73 -0.18
C ALA A 11 -6.60 -9.40 -0.14
N LEU A 12 -7.50 -9.21 0.83
CA LEU A 12 -8.29 -7.99 0.95
C LEU A 12 -7.44 -6.76 1.31
N PRO A 13 -6.63 -6.77 2.39
CA PRO A 13 -5.69 -5.68 2.68
C PRO A 13 -4.68 -5.43 1.56
N ALA A 14 -4.13 -6.49 0.97
CA ALA A 14 -3.17 -6.36 -0.13
C ALA A 14 -3.78 -5.67 -1.36
N LEU A 15 -5.03 -5.99 -1.70
CA LEU A 15 -5.75 -5.31 -2.78
C LEU A 15 -5.99 -3.82 -2.46
N GLY A 16 -6.38 -3.51 -1.22
CA GLY A 16 -6.53 -2.13 -0.77
C GLY A 16 -5.22 -1.33 -0.85
N ALA A 17 -4.11 -1.92 -0.42
CA ALA A 17 -2.79 -1.32 -0.51
C ALA A 17 -2.35 -1.11 -1.97
N ALA A 18 -2.54 -2.11 -2.83
CA ALA A 18 -2.20 -2.00 -4.26
C ALA A 18 -2.94 -0.85 -4.95
N LEU A 19 -4.24 -0.71 -4.68
CA LEU A 19 -5.04 0.41 -5.19
C LEU A 19 -4.56 1.75 -4.62
N GLY A 20 -4.33 1.83 -3.31
CA GLY A 20 -3.82 3.03 -2.65
C GLY A 20 -2.48 3.50 -3.22
N ILE A 21 -1.53 2.57 -3.40
CA ILE A 21 -0.22 2.82 -4.00
C ILE A 21 -0.37 3.31 -5.44
N GLY A 22 -1.28 2.71 -6.22
CA GLY A 22 -1.60 3.15 -7.58
C GLY A 22 -2.07 4.61 -7.62
N PHE A 23 -2.98 5.00 -6.73
CA PHE A 23 -3.44 6.39 -6.63
C PHE A 23 -2.34 7.36 -6.19
N ILE A 24 -1.54 6.98 -5.19
CA ILE A 24 -0.41 7.78 -4.71
C ILE A 24 0.59 8.01 -5.85
N GLY A 25 0.95 6.96 -6.58
CA GLY A 25 1.88 7.03 -7.71
C GLY A 25 1.33 7.93 -8.83
N ALA A 26 0.05 7.78 -9.20
CA ALA A 26 -0.58 8.63 -10.21
C ALA A 26 -0.60 10.12 -9.79
N ALA A 27 -0.91 10.40 -8.52
CA ALA A 27 -0.90 11.77 -8.00
C ALA A 27 0.51 12.36 -7.97
N ALA A 28 1.51 11.58 -7.56
CA ALA A 28 2.91 12.00 -7.55
C ALA A 28 3.45 12.29 -8.96
N LEU A 29 3.12 11.45 -9.94
CA LEU A 29 3.52 11.67 -11.34
C LEU A 29 2.88 12.93 -11.93
N ASN A 30 1.60 13.19 -11.63
CA ASN A 30 0.93 14.42 -12.04
C ASN A 30 1.55 15.66 -11.38
N ALA A 31 1.87 15.58 -10.08
CA ALA A 31 2.54 16.66 -9.36
C ALA A 31 3.93 16.95 -9.93
N LEU A 32 4.69 15.89 -10.26
CA LEU A 32 6.02 15.98 -10.85
C LEU A 32 5.99 16.58 -12.25
N GLY A 33 5.04 16.16 -13.09
CA GLY A 33 4.87 16.72 -14.43
C GLY A 33 4.58 18.23 -14.43
N ARG A 34 3.97 18.74 -13.36
CA ARG A 34 3.70 20.18 -13.17
C ARG A 34 4.85 20.94 -12.51
N ASN A 35 5.69 20.27 -11.71
CA ASN A 35 6.77 20.88 -10.93
C ASN A 35 8.02 19.97 -10.96
N PRO A 36 8.71 19.87 -12.11
CA PRO A 36 9.85 18.97 -12.27
C PRO A 36 11.01 19.25 -11.29
N GLU A 37 11.17 20.50 -10.88
CA GLU A 37 12.17 20.95 -9.92
C GLU A 37 11.94 20.41 -8.49
N LYS A 38 10.73 19.94 -8.16
CA LYS A 38 10.38 19.40 -6.83
C LYS A 38 10.47 17.87 -6.74
N LEU A 39 11.21 17.22 -7.66
CA LEU A 39 11.31 15.76 -7.73
C LEU A 39 11.70 15.12 -6.38
N SER A 40 12.67 15.68 -5.66
CA SER A 40 13.15 15.11 -4.40
C SER A 40 12.05 15.11 -3.32
N ASP A 41 11.34 16.23 -3.18
CA ASP A 41 10.27 16.38 -2.17
C ASP A 41 9.08 15.50 -2.51
N ILE A 42 8.66 15.49 -3.78
CA ILE A 42 7.55 14.66 -4.26
C ILE A 42 7.87 13.18 -4.06
N ARG A 43 9.08 12.74 -4.41
CA ARG A 43 9.51 11.35 -4.20
C ARG A 43 9.49 10.99 -2.72
N THR A 44 9.93 11.90 -1.85
CA THR A 44 9.95 11.66 -0.39
C THR A 44 8.53 11.48 0.14
N LEU A 45 7.62 12.41 -0.17
CA LEU A 45 6.21 12.32 0.22
C LEU A 45 5.52 11.07 -0.35
N MET A 46 5.79 10.74 -1.62
CA MET A 46 5.26 9.56 -2.29
C MET A 46 5.69 8.27 -1.57
N ILE A 47 6.99 8.10 -1.31
CA ILE A 47 7.51 6.92 -0.61
C ILE A 47 6.92 6.83 0.79
N THR A 48 6.87 7.94 1.54
CA THR A 48 6.27 7.98 2.88
C THR A 48 4.81 7.51 2.83
N ALA A 49 4.02 8.01 1.88
CA ALA A 49 2.62 7.61 1.73
C ALA A 49 2.48 6.12 1.34
N ILE A 50 3.34 5.62 0.44
CA ILE A 50 3.37 4.20 0.05
C ILE A 50 3.67 3.31 1.26
N VAL A 51 4.67 3.66 2.07
CA VAL A 51 5.04 2.88 3.27
C VAL A 51 3.89 2.83 4.27
N PHE A 52 3.17 3.94 4.47
CA PHE A 52 1.99 3.93 5.34
C PHE A 52 0.83 3.09 4.77
N ALA A 53 0.61 3.13 3.45
CA ALA A 53 -0.39 2.29 2.80
C ALA A 53 -0.05 0.79 2.92
N ASP A 54 1.23 0.44 2.75
CA ASP A 54 1.70 -0.95 2.80
C ASP A 54 1.74 -1.51 4.24
N ALA A 55 1.92 -0.65 5.25
CA ALA A 55 1.86 -1.06 6.66
C ALA A 55 0.51 -1.73 7.02
N LEU A 56 -0.60 -1.30 6.42
CA LEU A 56 -1.92 -1.90 6.63
C LEU A 56 -2.01 -3.32 6.03
N ALA A 57 -1.36 -3.56 4.89
CA ALA A 57 -1.29 -4.90 4.29
C ALA A 57 -0.44 -5.85 5.14
N ILE A 58 0.68 -5.37 5.70
CA ILE A 58 1.53 -6.14 6.62
C ILE A 58 0.76 -6.54 7.89
N ILE A 59 -0.04 -5.64 8.46
CA ILE A 59 -0.92 -5.97 9.60
C ILE A 59 -1.89 -7.10 9.23
N GLY A 60 -2.45 -7.07 8.01
CA GLY A 60 -3.30 -8.15 7.49
C GLY A 60 -2.60 -9.51 7.45
N ILE A 61 -1.34 -9.56 7.02
CA ILE A 61 -0.52 -10.79 7.06
C ILE A 61 -0.36 -11.28 8.50
N ILE A 62 -0.01 -10.39 9.42
CA ILE A 62 0.22 -10.74 10.83
C ILE A 62 -1.06 -11.32 11.45
N VAL A 63 -2.21 -10.68 11.24
CA VAL A 63 -3.50 -11.18 11.74
C VAL A 63 -3.84 -12.53 11.11
N ALA A 64 -3.58 -12.72 9.81
CA ALA A 64 -3.79 -14.02 9.16
C ALA A 64 -2.96 -15.13 9.83
N PHE A 65 -1.68 -14.88 10.12
CA PHE A 65 -0.81 -15.83 10.82
C PHE A 65 -1.28 -16.11 12.25
N ILE A 66 -1.71 -15.09 13.00
CA ILE A 66 -2.25 -15.25 14.35
C ILE A 66 -3.55 -16.08 14.32
N ALA A 67 -4.44 -15.82 13.37
CA ALA A 67 -5.73 -16.52 13.28
C ALA A 67 -5.62 -18.00 12.84
N ARG A 68 -4.47 -18.39 12.28
CA ARG A 68 -4.18 -19.79 11.89
C ARG A 68 -3.48 -20.59 12.99
N ALA A 69 -2.78 -19.92 13.90
CA ALA A 69 -2.06 -20.54 15.03
C ALA A 69 -3.03 -20.90 16.15
#